data_AF-A0A956EJ69-F1
#
_entry.id   AF-A0A956EJ69-F1
#
_cell.length_a   1.000
_cell.length_b   1.000
_cell.length_c   1.000
_cell.angle_alpha   90.00
_cell.angle_beta   90.00
_cell.angle_gamma   90.00
#
_symmetry.space_group_name_H-M   'P 1'
#
loop_
_entity.id
_entity.type
_entity.pdbx_description
1 polymer ?
#
loop_
_entity_poly.entity_id
_entity_poly.type
_entity_poly.pdbx_seq_one_letter_code
_entity_poly.pdbx_strand_id
1 'polypeptide(L)'
;MAFGIDTRVDWRWLMGTYWYVVEPDLPALQLAADGRTLEWIVDQTVWQITGFRSGYLWGTTAVLIREDEAEAGTSRRGPRVTHLTMLGTVTPSGQVQITFAPVGRSPIEPTVGFGQMVKEGPFWRFEMQMSTNRGKRRVLHWATMVQTHPGEASWERLPGTDLSVPAMLEGAEPPRFGDR
;
A
#
# COMPACT_ATOMS: atom_id res chain seq x y z
N MET A 1 35.79 -14.94 -21.39
CA MET A 1 34.42 -15.03 -20.88
C MET A 1 34.27 -14.00 -19.77
N ALA A 2 33.44 -12.98 -19.97
CA ALA A 2 33.20 -11.96 -18.96
C ALA A 2 32.21 -12.52 -17.93
N PHE A 3 32.67 -12.70 -16.69
CA PHE A 3 31.77 -12.90 -15.55
C PHE A 3 31.07 -11.57 -15.32
N GLY A 4 29.87 -11.42 -15.88
CA GLY A 4 29.00 -10.28 -15.59
C GLY A 4 28.76 -10.23 -14.09
N ILE A 5 29.00 -9.06 -13.50
CA ILE A 5 28.59 -8.77 -12.13
C ILE A 5 27.09 -9.09 -12.04
N ASP A 6 26.70 -9.98 -11.14
CA ASP A 6 25.31 -10.26 -10.88
C ASP A 6 24.70 -9.01 -10.22
N THR A 7 24.08 -8.15 -11.03
CA THR A 7 23.44 -6.91 -10.58
C THR A 7 22.09 -7.16 -9.90
N ARG A 8 21.71 -8.43 -9.67
CA ARG A 8 20.41 -8.79 -9.13
C ARG A 8 20.40 -8.67 -7.62
N VAL A 9 19.78 -7.61 -7.09
CA VAL A 9 19.43 -7.54 -5.67
C VAL A 9 18.43 -8.66 -5.37
N ASP A 10 18.72 -9.43 -4.33
CA ASP A 10 17.82 -10.46 -3.85
C ASP A 10 16.82 -9.86 -2.86
N TRP A 11 15.55 -9.82 -3.26
CA TRP A 11 14.47 -9.22 -2.51
C TRP A 11 13.78 -10.17 -1.53
N ARG A 12 14.32 -11.38 -1.28
CA ARG A 12 13.77 -12.35 -0.30
C ARG A 12 13.53 -11.77 1.09
N TRP A 13 14.31 -10.77 1.49
CA TRP A 13 14.18 -10.10 2.79
C TRP A 13 12.89 -9.30 2.95
N LEU A 14 12.15 -8.99 1.87
CA LEU A 14 10.84 -8.35 1.94
C LEU A 14 9.80 -9.23 2.66
N MET A 15 10.00 -10.55 2.73
CA MET A 15 9.07 -11.43 3.43
C MET A 15 9.07 -11.14 4.94
N GLY A 16 7.88 -10.97 5.51
CA GLY A 16 7.67 -10.68 6.93
C GLY A 16 7.81 -9.20 7.29
N THR A 17 7.82 -8.31 6.28
CA THR A 17 7.98 -6.86 6.50
C THR A 17 6.64 -6.13 6.45
N TYR A 18 6.59 -4.98 7.13
CA TYR A 18 5.43 -4.11 7.20
C TYR A 18 5.82 -2.72 6.70
N TRP A 19 4.97 -2.10 5.89
CA TRP A 19 5.24 -0.81 5.28
C TRP A 19 4.06 0.12 5.45
N TYR A 20 4.32 1.41 5.62
CA TYR A 20 3.28 2.43 5.75
C TYR A 20 3.62 3.69 4.97
N VAL A 21 2.60 4.49 4.63
CA VAL A 21 2.75 5.79 3.97
C VAL A 21 3.19 6.83 5.01
N VAL A 22 4.28 7.53 4.73
CA VAL A 22 4.80 8.59 5.61
C VAL A 22 3.93 9.84 5.57
N GLU A 23 3.97 10.64 6.64
CA GLU A 23 3.09 11.81 6.81
C GLU A 23 3.07 12.81 5.64
N PRO A 24 4.22 13.19 5.03
CA PRO A 24 4.22 14.13 3.90
C PRO A 24 3.50 13.61 2.66
N ASP A 25 3.39 12.29 2.52
CA ASP A 25 2.86 11.62 1.34
C ASP A 25 1.42 11.12 1.55
N LEU A 26 0.80 11.40 2.70
CA LEU A 26 -0.60 11.06 2.96
C LEU A 26 -1.63 11.72 2.02
N PRO A 27 -1.43 12.96 1.52
CA PRO A 27 -2.39 13.58 0.62
C PRO A 27 -2.49 12.84 -0.71
N ALA A 28 -3.69 12.34 -1.02
CA ALA A 28 -4.01 11.74 -2.31
C ALA A 28 -5.03 12.61 -3.07
N LEU A 29 -4.95 12.58 -4.40
CA LEU A 29 -5.82 13.38 -5.27
C LEU A 29 -7.01 12.54 -5.74
N GLN A 30 -8.22 13.01 -5.44
CA GLN A 30 -9.47 12.40 -5.86
C GLN A 30 -10.12 13.22 -6.99
N LEU A 31 -10.54 12.55 -8.06
CA LEU A 31 -11.53 13.07 -9.01
C LEU A 31 -12.92 12.64 -8.54
N ALA A 32 -13.77 13.62 -8.27
CA ALA A 32 -15.15 13.41 -7.84
C ALA A 32 -16.00 12.73 -8.92
N ALA A 33 -17.19 12.27 -8.55
CA ALA A 33 -18.07 11.51 -9.43
C ALA A 33 -18.64 12.31 -10.61
N ASP A 34 -18.52 13.65 -10.57
CA ASP A 34 -18.88 14.54 -11.68
C ASP A 34 -17.82 14.57 -12.80
N GLY A 35 -16.65 13.96 -12.57
CA GLY A 35 -15.52 13.93 -13.50
C GLY A 35 -14.85 15.28 -13.71
N ARG A 36 -15.07 16.26 -12.83
CA ARG A 36 -14.60 17.65 -13.00
C ARG A 36 -14.00 18.25 -11.72
N THR A 37 -14.47 17.81 -10.55
CA THR A 37 -14.02 18.34 -9.27
C THR A 37 -12.85 17.51 -8.75
N LEU A 38 -11.77 18.21 -8.35
CA LEU A 38 -10.60 17.61 -7.73
C LEU A 38 -10.61 17.93 -6.23
N GLU A 39 -10.43 16.91 -5.41
CA GLU A 39 -10.47 16.98 -3.95
C GLU A 39 -9.22 16.32 -3.38
N TRP A 40 -8.66 16.90 -2.32
CA TRP A 40 -7.61 16.25 -1.54
C TRP A 40 -8.25 15.37 -0.47
N ILE A 41 -7.71 14.16 -0.32
CA ILE A 41 -8.10 13.21 0.71
C ILE A 41 -6.84 12.74 1.44
N VAL A 42 -7.02 12.22 2.65
CA VAL A 42 -5.96 11.50 3.38
C VAL A 42 -6.10 10.02 3.04
N ASP A 43 -5.03 9.40 2.56
CA ASP A 43 -4.95 7.98 2.29
C ASP A 43 -3.79 7.37 3.07
N GLN A 44 -4.11 6.73 4.21
CA GLN A 44 -3.13 5.93 4.94
C GLN A 44 -3.25 4.48 4.51
N THR A 45 -2.14 3.92 4.04
CA THR A 45 -2.06 2.56 3.54
C THR A 45 -0.95 1.80 4.27
N VAL A 46 -1.30 0.62 4.77
CA VAL A 46 -0.37 -0.33 5.41
C VAL A 46 -0.28 -1.59 4.59
N TRP A 47 0.94 -2.05 4.37
CA TRP A 47 1.25 -3.30 3.70
C TRP A 47 1.87 -4.28 4.68
N GLN A 48 1.47 -5.55 4.59
CA GLN A 48 2.19 -6.67 5.17
C GLN A 48 2.58 -7.61 4.03
N ILE A 49 3.87 -7.76 3.77
CA ILE A 49 4.38 -8.70 2.78
C ILE A 49 4.60 -10.04 3.48
N THR A 50 3.78 -11.04 3.15
CA THR A 50 3.79 -12.34 3.84
C THR A 50 4.56 -13.42 3.09
N GLY A 51 4.87 -13.20 1.82
CA GLY A 51 5.68 -14.15 1.06
C GLY A 51 6.38 -13.54 -0.14
N PHE A 52 7.44 -14.23 -0.53
CA PHE A 52 8.27 -13.88 -1.67
C PHE A 52 8.82 -15.14 -2.35
N ARG A 53 8.85 -15.15 -3.69
CA ARG A 53 9.54 -16.17 -4.47
C ARG A 53 9.94 -15.63 -5.83
N SER A 54 11.24 -15.69 -6.18
CA SER A 54 11.74 -15.42 -7.53
C SER A 54 11.29 -14.07 -8.13
N GLY A 55 11.25 -13.01 -7.33
CA GLY A 55 10.80 -11.68 -7.77
C GLY A 55 9.30 -11.48 -7.70
N TYR A 56 8.52 -12.48 -7.28
CA TYR A 56 7.10 -12.35 -6.96
C TYR A 56 6.93 -12.15 -5.46
N LEU A 57 6.03 -11.26 -5.06
CA LEU A 57 5.68 -10.98 -3.67
C LEU A 57 4.17 -10.96 -3.49
N TRP A 58 3.71 -11.30 -2.30
CA TRP A 58 2.29 -11.27 -1.96
C TRP A 58 2.08 -10.98 -0.47
N GLY A 59 0.85 -10.60 -0.13
CA GLY A 59 0.50 -10.27 1.23
C GLY A 59 -0.85 -9.59 1.33
N THR A 60 -0.99 -8.71 2.32
CA THR A 60 -2.22 -7.98 2.57
C THR A 60 -1.96 -6.48 2.63
N THR A 61 -2.98 -5.73 2.23
CA THR A 61 -2.99 -4.28 2.28
C THR A 61 -4.22 -3.82 3.05
N ALA A 62 -4.03 -2.88 3.97
CA ALA A 62 -5.07 -2.19 4.68
C ALA A 62 -5.06 -0.71 4.28
N VAL A 63 -6.20 -0.18 3.87
CA VAL A 63 -6.35 1.19 3.40
C VAL A 63 -7.38 1.91 4.25
N LEU A 64 -7.03 3.11 4.72
CA LEU A 64 -7.93 4.03 5.36
C LEU A 64 -7.95 5.36 4.61
N ILE A 65 -9.09 5.67 3.99
CA ILE A 65 -9.31 6.94 3.31
C ILE A 65 -10.20 7.83 4.18
N ARG A 66 -9.79 9.08 4.38
CA ARG A 66 -10.58 10.13 5.04
C ARG A 66 -10.68 11.34 4.13
N GLU A 67 -11.86 11.95 4.08
CA GLU A 67 -12.03 13.27 3.47
C GLU A 67 -11.33 14.30 4.39
N ASP A 68 -10.71 15.33 3.82
CA ASP A 68 -10.06 16.38 4.61
C ASP A 68 -11.09 17.09 5.51
N GLU A 69 -10.72 17.41 6.74
CA GLU A 69 -11.64 17.85 7.80
C GLU A 69 -12.38 19.15 7.47
N ALA A 70 -11.89 19.92 6.49
CA ALA A 70 -12.52 21.14 6.00
C ALA A 70 -13.90 20.92 5.33
N GLU A 71 -14.22 19.69 4.87
CA GLU A 71 -15.45 19.39 4.12
C GLU A 71 -16.36 18.34 4.79
N ALA A 72 -16.01 17.86 6.00
CA ALA A 72 -16.70 16.75 6.67
C ALA A 72 -18.09 17.14 7.23
N GLY A 73 -19.10 17.24 6.36
CA GLY A 73 -20.50 17.28 6.73
C GLY A 73 -20.97 15.94 7.33
N THR A 74 -21.17 15.89 8.65
CA THR A 74 -21.99 14.94 9.42
C THR A 74 -22.04 13.45 8.98
N SER A 75 -20.95 12.88 8.43
CA SER A 75 -20.93 11.47 8.07
C SER A 75 -20.84 10.62 9.35
N ARG A 76 -21.96 10.01 9.73
CA ARG A 76 -22.19 9.29 10.99
C ARG A 76 -21.49 7.91 11.08
N ARG A 77 -20.58 7.61 10.14
CA ARG A 77 -19.86 6.34 10.04
C ARG A 77 -18.39 6.64 10.28
N GLY A 78 -17.84 6.09 11.36
CA GLY A 78 -16.41 6.21 11.66
C GLY A 78 -15.52 5.66 10.53
N PRO A 79 -14.21 5.96 10.58
CA PRO A 79 -13.23 5.50 9.60
C PRO A 79 -13.32 3.99 9.38
N ARG A 80 -13.48 3.55 8.12
CA ARG A 80 -13.55 2.12 7.77
C ARG A 80 -12.28 1.70 7.05
N VAL A 81 -11.52 0.82 7.68
CA VAL A 81 -10.37 0.17 7.05
C VAL A 81 -10.87 -0.83 6.00
N THR A 82 -10.25 -0.81 4.82
CA THR A 82 -10.51 -1.73 3.72
C THR A 82 -9.32 -2.64 3.54
N HIS A 83 -9.54 -3.96 3.54
CA HIS A 83 -8.50 -4.95 3.29
C HIS A 83 -8.52 -5.46 1.84
N LEU A 84 -7.34 -5.58 1.26
CA LEU A 84 -7.11 -6.05 -0.10
C LEU A 84 -5.98 -7.09 -0.11
N THR A 85 -6.10 -8.08 -0.98
CA THR A 85 -5.02 -9.01 -1.30
C THR A 85 -3.98 -8.32 -2.16
N MET A 86 -2.72 -8.39 -1.73
CA MET A 86 -1.58 -7.90 -2.48
C MET A 86 -0.95 -9.04 -3.30
N LEU A 87 -0.71 -8.79 -4.59
CA LEU A 87 0.09 -9.63 -5.48
C LEU A 87 0.95 -8.74 -6.37
N GLY A 88 2.25 -8.96 -6.37
CA GLY A 88 3.15 -8.10 -7.14
C GLY A 88 4.44 -8.78 -7.59
N THR A 89 5.23 -8.00 -8.30
CA THR A 89 6.58 -8.33 -8.74
C THR A 89 7.54 -7.21 -8.36
N VAL A 90 8.78 -7.60 -8.11
CA VAL A 90 9.94 -6.71 -8.00
C VAL A 90 11.05 -7.28 -8.86
N THR A 91 11.51 -6.49 -9.83
CA THR A 91 12.60 -6.89 -10.71
C THR A 91 13.93 -6.79 -9.98
N PRO A 92 15.01 -7.41 -10.48
CA PRO A 92 16.31 -7.28 -9.83
C PRO A 92 16.87 -5.86 -9.80
N SER A 93 16.46 -4.99 -10.73
CA SER A 93 16.77 -3.56 -10.72
C SER A 93 15.88 -2.77 -9.75
N GLY A 94 14.93 -3.42 -9.09
CA GLY A 94 14.02 -2.84 -8.11
C GLY A 94 12.75 -2.24 -8.68
N GLN A 95 12.43 -2.42 -9.97
CA GLN A 95 11.15 -1.96 -10.51
C GLN A 95 10.01 -2.78 -9.90
N VAL A 96 8.96 -2.12 -9.44
CA VAL A 96 7.85 -2.72 -8.71
C VAL A 96 6.56 -2.58 -9.50
N GLN A 97 5.78 -3.65 -9.56
CA GLN A 97 4.38 -3.62 -9.97
C GLN A 97 3.56 -4.42 -8.96
N ILE A 98 2.49 -3.85 -8.43
CA ILE A 98 1.62 -4.52 -7.45
C ILE A 98 0.16 -4.33 -7.83
N THR A 99 -0.61 -5.41 -7.77
CA THR A 99 -2.06 -5.41 -7.87
C THR A 99 -2.66 -5.65 -6.48
N PHE A 100 -3.64 -4.82 -6.12
CA PHE A 100 -4.40 -4.92 -4.89
C PHE A 100 -5.83 -5.33 -5.25
N ALA A 101 -6.16 -6.58 -5.03
CA ALA A 101 -7.45 -7.15 -5.37
C ALA A 101 -8.34 -7.22 -4.13
N PRO A 102 -9.62 -6.86 -4.22
CA PRO A 102 -10.54 -7.09 -3.11
C PRO A 102 -10.70 -8.58 -2.80
N VAL A 103 -10.93 -8.88 -1.53
CA VAL A 103 -11.31 -10.24 -1.10
C VAL A 103 -12.81 -10.44 -1.37
N GLY A 104 -13.17 -11.55 -2.01
CA GLY A 104 -14.56 -11.92 -2.27
C GLY A 104 -15.29 -11.01 -3.28
N ARG A 105 -16.62 -10.90 -3.16
CA ARG A 105 -17.43 -9.98 -3.98
C ARG A 105 -17.37 -8.58 -3.39
N SER A 106 -16.54 -7.73 -3.96
CA SER A 106 -16.44 -6.30 -3.61
C SER A 106 -16.77 -5.41 -4.81
N PRO A 107 -17.44 -4.27 -4.60
CA PRO A 107 -17.62 -3.26 -5.65
C PRO A 107 -16.34 -2.45 -5.93
N ILE A 108 -15.26 -2.68 -5.19
CA ILE A 108 -13.96 -2.01 -5.39
C ILE A 108 -13.23 -2.72 -6.52
N GLU A 109 -12.83 -1.99 -7.54
CA GLU A 109 -12.01 -2.55 -8.61
C GLU A 109 -10.56 -2.75 -8.14
N PRO A 110 -9.83 -3.73 -8.70
CA PRO A 110 -8.43 -3.89 -8.38
C PRO A 110 -7.64 -2.61 -8.63
N THR A 111 -6.79 -2.24 -7.68
CA THR A 111 -5.83 -1.15 -7.86
C THR A 111 -4.55 -1.72 -8.43
N VAL A 112 -3.95 -1.06 -9.41
CA VAL A 112 -2.61 -1.38 -9.90
C VAL A 112 -1.69 -0.22 -9.56
N GLY A 113 -0.58 -0.55 -8.90
CA GLY A 113 0.49 0.37 -8.58
C GLY A 113 1.77 0.02 -9.32
N PHE A 114 2.52 1.04 -9.72
CA PHE A 114 3.84 0.94 -10.33
C PHE A 114 4.83 1.77 -9.52
N GLY A 115 6.07 1.32 -9.45
CA GLY A 115 7.05 2.02 -8.65
C GLY A 115 8.45 1.43 -8.71
N GLN A 116 9.25 1.79 -7.72
CA GLN A 116 10.66 1.43 -7.65
C GLN A 116 11.09 1.27 -6.19
N MET A 117 11.93 0.28 -5.93
CA MET A 117 12.71 0.19 -4.71
C MET A 117 13.84 1.21 -4.78
N VAL A 118 13.82 2.16 -3.85
CA VAL A 118 14.84 3.22 -3.74
C VAL A 118 15.62 3.02 -2.45
N LYS A 119 16.95 3.09 -2.56
CA LYS A 119 17.84 2.97 -1.40
C LYS A 119 18.25 4.36 -0.92
N GLU A 120 17.94 4.67 0.32
CA GLU A 120 18.35 5.91 0.99
C GLU A 120 19.17 5.55 2.24
N GLY A 121 20.50 5.72 2.13
CA GLY A 121 21.42 5.25 3.16
C GLY A 121 21.34 3.72 3.34
N PRO A 122 21.13 3.21 4.58
CA PRO A 122 20.98 1.78 4.82
C PRO A 122 19.56 1.26 4.55
N PHE A 123 18.59 2.15 4.31
CA PHE A 123 17.18 1.80 4.25
C PHE A 123 16.67 1.71 2.81
N TRP A 124 15.77 0.76 2.58
CA TRP A 124 15.00 0.67 1.35
C TRP A 124 13.63 1.29 1.55
N ARG A 125 13.11 1.90 0.48
CA ARG A 125 11.76 2.47 0.42
C ARG A 125 11.06 2.02 -0.85
N PHE A 126 9.75 1.89 -0.79
CA PHE A 126 8.93 1.78 -1.99
C PHE A 126 8.51 3.19 -2.41
N GLU A 127 8.88 3.62 -3.60
CA GLU A 127 8.28 4.81 -4.23
C GLU A 127 7.25 4.35 -5.25
N MET A 128 5.98 4.65 -5.02
CA MET A 128 4.86 4.03 -5.73
C MET A 128 3.88 5.06 -6.25
N GLN A 129 3.27 4.78 -7.39
CA GLN A 129 2.16 5.50 -7.97
C GLN A 129 1.01 4.53 -8.16
N MET A 130 -0.18 4.90 -7.67
CA MET A 130 -1.35 4.04 -7.67
C MET A 130 -2.54 4.78 -8.27
N SER A 131 -3.41 4.02 -8.94
CA SER A 131 -4.66 4.54 -9.46
C SER A 131 -5.81 3.60 -9.15
N THR A 132 -6.79 4.11 -8.42
CA THR A 132 -7.89 3.32 -7.86
C THR A 132 -9.23 3.86 -8.34
N ASN A 133 -10.10 2.97 -8.81
CA ASN A 133 -11.51 3.27 -9.00
C ASN A 133 -12.27 2.96 -7.71
N ARG A 134 -13.01 3.95 -7.19
CA ARG A 134 -13.89 3.82 -6.02
C ARG A 134 -15.32 4.16 -6.43
N GLY A 135 -16.01 3.20 -7.05
CA GLY A 135 -17.31 3.45 -7.67
C GLY A 135 -17.17 4.43 -8.83
N LYS A 136 -17.79 5.60 -8.73
CA LYS A 136 -17.71 6.66 -9.76
C LYS A 136 -16.56 7.66 -9.55
N ARG A 137 -15.79 7.52 -8.47
CA ARG A 137 -14.65 8.39 -8.13
C ARG A 137 -13.35 7.70 -8.55
N ARG A 138 -12.32 8.50 -8.85
CA ARG A 138 -10.96 8.03 -9.16
C ARG A 138 -10.01 8.62 -8.14
N VAL A 139 -9.11 7.83 -7.58
CA VAL A 139 -8.05 8.31 -6.69
C VAL A 139 -6.71 8.05 -7.35
N LEU A 140 -5.84 9.06 -7.32
CA LEU A 140 -4.43 8.96 -7.63
C LEU A 140 -3.64 9.20 -6.35
N HIS A 141 -2.68 8.33 -6.08
CA HIS A 141 -1.84 8.44 -4.90
C HIS A 141 -0.40 8.11 -5.31
N TRP A 142 0.49 9.07 -5.11
CA TRP A 142 1.93 8.85 -5.16
C TRP A 142 2.45 8.91 -3.74
N ALA A 143 3.20 7.90 -3.32
CA ALA A 143 3.70 7.83 -1.97
C ALA A 143 5.01 7.07 -1.87
N THR A 144 5.82 7.50 -0.90
CA THR A 144 6.91 6.73 -0.34
C THR A 144 6.40 5.89 0.82
N MET A 145 6.66 4.58 0.77
CA MET A 145 6.42 3.70 1.90
C MET A 145 7.72 3.30 2.56
N VAL A 146 7.73 3.37 3.88
CA VAL A 146 8.86 3.00 4.72
C VAL A 146 8.51 1.81 5.59
N GLN A 147 9.52 1.00 5.90
CA GLN A 147 9.34 -0.19 6.72
C GLN A 147 9.12 0.21 8.18
N THR A 148 8.28 -0.55 8.90
CA THR A 148 8.12 -0.41 10.35
C THR A 148 8.05 -1.75 11.08
N HIS A 149 8.30 -1.75 12.39
CA HIS A 149 8.42 -2.93 13.24
C HIS A 149 7.74 -2.76 14.61
N PRO A 150 7.32 -3.86 15.26
CA PRO A 150 6.87 -3.84 16.65
C PRO A 150 7.82 -3.07 17.57
N GLY A 151 7.26 -2.14 18.36
CA GLY A 151 8.01 -1.29 19.29
C GLY A 151 8.47 0.05 18.71
N GLU A 152 8.29 0.30 17.40
CA GLU A 152 8.52 1.62 16.81
C GLU A 152 7.30 2.53 16.97
N ALA A 153 7.52 3.85 17.00
CA ALA A 153 6.41 4.80 17.12
C ALA A 153 5.40 4.67 15.97
N SER A 154 5.88 4.44 14.74
CA SER A 154 5.04 4.22 13.55
C SER A 154 4.27 2.91 13.58
N TRP A 155 4.69 1.94 14.39
CA TRP A 155 3.94 0.69 14.60
C TRP A 155 2.76 0.90 15.54
N GLU A 156 2.98 1.66 16.62
CA GLU A 156 1.97 1.92 17.64
C GLU A 156 0.96 2.98 17.21
N ARG A 157 1.37 3.94 16.37
CA ARG A 157 0.48 4.98 15.84
C ARG A 157 0.95 5.46 14.47
N LEU A 158 0.15 5.16 13.45
CA LEU A 158 0.41 5.56 12.07
C LEU A 158 0.08 7.04 11.83
N PRO A 159 0.79 7.72 10.92
CA PRO A 159 0.49 9.11 10.62
C PRO A 159 -0.87 9.22 9.90
N GLY A 160 -1.56 10.34 10.10
CA GLY A 160 -2.88 10.56 9.49
C GLY A 160 -3.97 9.64 10.02
N THR A 161 -3.79 9.03 11.19
CA THR A 161 -4.78 8.20 11.87
C THR A 161 -4.41 8.02 13.35
N ASP A 162 -5.34 7.51 14.16
CA ASP A 162 -5.09 7.10 15.55
C ASP A 162 -4.85 5.58 15.67
N LEU A 163 -4.75 4.89 14.54
CA LEU A 163 -4.60 3.44 14.48
C LEU A 163 -3.13 3.00 14.50
N SER A 164 -2.89 1.87 15.17
CA SER A 164 -1.64 1.12 15.08
C SER A 164 -1.61 0.23 13.84
N VAL A 165 -0.44 -0.31 13.48
CA VAL A 165 -0.30 -1.31 12.41
C VAL A 165 -1.15 -2.55 12.68
N PRO A 166 -1.14 -3.16 13.89
CA PRO A 166 -2.04 -4.26 14.20
C PRO A 166 -3.53 -3.91 14.04
N ALA A 167 -3.95 -2.72 14.46
CA ALA A 167 -5.34 -2.29 14.33
C ALA A 167 -5.75 -2.09 12.86
N MET A 168 -4.87 -1.56 12.01
CA MET A 168 -5.10 -1.47 10.56
C MET A 168 -5.23 -2.87 9.92
N LEU A 169 -4.43 -3.83 10.35
CA LEU A 169 -4.42 -5.18 9.81
C LEU A 169 -5.42 -6.13 10.49
N GLU A 170 -6.20 -5.67 11.46
CA GLU A 170 -7.17 -6.51 12.15
C GLU A 170 -8.23 -7.06 11.18
N GLY A 171 -8.37 -8.39 11.11
CA GLY A 171 -9.29 -9.06 10.19
C GLY A 171 -8.75 -9.24 8.76
N ALA A 172 -7.52 -8.82 8.48
CA ALA A 172 -6.82 -9.10 7.23
C ALA A 172 -6.50 -10.61 7.10
N GLU A 173 -6.79 -11.18 5.94
CA GLU A 173 -6.39 -12.56 5.61
C GLU A 173 -5.32 -12.55 4.49
N PRO A 174 -4.10 -13.03 4.76
CA PRO A 174 -3.07 -13.17 3.73
C PRO A 174 -3.43 -14.22 2.68
N PRO A 175 -3.04 -14.01 1.41
CA PRO A 175 -3.19 -15.03 0.38
C PRO A 175 -2.30 -16.24 0.68
N ARG A 176 -2.81 -17.42 0.33
CA ARG A 176 -2.13 -18.72 0.49
C ARG A 176 -2.16 -19.50 -0.81
N PHE A 177 -1.17 -20.37 -1.01
CA PHE A 177 -1.26 -21.37 -2.06
C PHE A 177 -2.40 -22.35 -1.73
N GLY A 178 -3.15 -22.76 -2.75
CA GLY A 178 -4.15 -23.80 -2.58
C GLY A 178 -3.49 -25.15 -2.27
N ASP A 179 -4.18 -25.98 -1.50
CA ASP A 179 -3.82 -27.38 -1.31
C ASP A 179 -3.87 -28.06 -2.70
N ARG A 180 -2.76 -28.67 -3.10
CA ARG A 180 -2.64 -29.41 -4.36
C ARG A 180 -3.04 -30.85 -4.18
#